data_AF-A0A6J6NMB5-F1
#
_entry.id   AF-A0A6J6NMB5-F1
#
_cell.length_a   1.000
_cell.length_b   1.000
_cell.length_c   1.000
_cell.angle_alpha   90.00
_cell.angle_beta   90.00
_cell.angle_gamma   90.00
#
_symmetry.space_group_name_H-M   'P 1'
#
loop_
_entity.id
_entity.type
_entity.pdbx_description
1 polymer ?
#
loop_
_entity_poly.entity_id
_entity_poly.type
_entity_poly.pdbx_seq_one_letter_code
_entity_poly.pdbx_strand_id
1 'polypeptide(L)' 'MHRYFGWPGQAPSYKIGQRIWEQIRDEYKVRQGANFNIKDFHMKALNLGSIGLDTLETALLG' A
#
# COMPACT_ATOMS: atom_id res chain seq x y z
N MET A 1 -27.89 14.05 17.68
CA MET A 1 -27.96 13.96 16.20
C MET A 1 -27.01 14.99 15.60
N HIS A 2 -25.69 14.77 15.66
CA HIS A 2 -24.67 15.69 15.09
C HIS A 2 -23.38 14.90 14.88
N ARG A 3 -23.26 14.19 13.74
CA ARG A 3 -22.09 13.35 13.45
C ARG A 3 -21.75 13.27 11.97
N TYR A 4 -21.72 14.38 11.23
CA TYR A 4 -21.31 14.37 9.81
C TYR A 4 -20.70 15.68 9.28
N PHE A 5 -19.86 16.39 10.05
CA PHE A 5 -19.06 17.48 9.49
C PHE A 5 -17.66 17.48 10.11
N GLY A 6 -16.67 16.99 9.37
CA GLY A 6 -15.27 17.11 9.82
C GLY A 6 -14.23 16.20 9.17
N TRP A 7 -14.30 15.91 7.87
CA TRP A 7 -13.13 15.86 6.97
C TRP A 7 -13.53 15.36 5.56
N PRO A 8 -13.71 16.25 4.58
CA PRO A 8 -13.76 15.84 3.19
C PRO A 8 -12.33 15.44 2.76
N GLY A 9 -12.02 14.14 2.79
CA GLY A 9 -10.71 13.64 2.36
C GLY A 9 -10.35 12.24 2.87
N GLN A 10 -10.86 11.83 4.04
CA GLN A 10 -10.50 10.53 4.62
C GLN A 10 -11.10 9.33 3.85
N ALA A 11 -12.37 9.40 3.44
CA ALA A 11 -12.99 8.29 2.70
C ALA A 11 -12.31 8.00 1.34
N PRO A 12 -11.92 9.02 0.53
CA PRO A 12 -11.14 8.78 -0.68
C PRO A 12 -9.71 8.30 -0.37
N SER A 13 -9.03 8.86 0.62
CA SER A 13 -7.62 8.50 0.90
C SER A 13 -7.47 7.03 1.30
N TYR A 14 -8.44 6.44 2.02
CA TYR A 14 -8.46 5.01 2.31
C TYR A 14 -8.59 4.15 1.03
N LYS A 15 -9.54 4.48 0.15
CA LYS A 15 -9.74 3.73 -1.11
C LYS A 15 -8.56 3.89 -2.07
N ILE A 16 -7.98 5.09 -2.13
CA ILE A 16 -6.79 5.38 -2.94
C ILE A 16 -5.59 4.62 -2.39
N GLY A 17 -5.38 4.64 -1.07
CA GLY A 17 -4.28 3.92 -0.44
C GLY A 17 -4.37 2.40 -0.64
N GLN A 18 -5.56 1.83 -0.51
CA GLN A 18 -5.80 0.42 -0.81
C GLN A 18 -5.46 0.10 -2.28
N ARG A 19 -5.91 0.94 -3.22
CA ARG A 19 -5.65 0.72 -4.66
C ARG A 19 -4.15 0.74 -4.96
N ILE A 20 -3.42 1.73 -4.44
CA ILE A 20 -1.97 1.83 -4.65
C ILE A 20 -1.26 0.64 -4.01
N TRP A 21 -1.66 0.21 -2.81
CA TRP A 21 -1.13 -0.98 -2.17
C TRP A 21 -1.33 -2.25 -3.03
N GLU A 22 -2.52 -2.43 -3.59
CA GLU A 22 -2.84 -3.54 -4.49
C GLU A 22 -1.97 -3.49 -5.77
N GLN A 23 -1.77 -2.30 -6.35
CA GLN A 23 -0.91 -2.11 -7.52
C GLN A 23 0.56 -2.48 -7.21
N ILE A 24 1.13 -1.97 -6.11
CA ILE A 24 2.51 -2.29 -5.71
C ILE A 24 2.67 -3.79 -5.48
N ARG A 25 1.70 -4.45 -4.83
CA ARG A 25 1.73 -5.90 -4.61
C ARG A 25 1.73 -6.66 -5.93
N ASP A 26 0.85 -6.28 -6.86
CA ASP A 26 0.70 -6.98 -8.12
C ASP A 26 1.95 -6.80 -9.00
N GLU A 27 2.56 -5.61 -9.01
CA GLU A 27 3.85 -5.38 -9.67
C GLU A 27 5.00 -6.15 -9.02
N TYR A 28 5.05 -6.15 -7.68
CA TYR A 28 6.05 -6.93 -6.93
C TYR A 28 5.92 -8.42 -7.27
N LYS A 29 4.69 -8.93 -7.36
CA LYS A 29 4.41 -10.32 -7.76
C LYS A 29 4.88 -10.61 -9.18
N VAL A 30 4.63 -9.71 -10.13
CA VAL A 30 5.11 -9.86 -11.52
C VAL A 30 6.63 -9.92 -11.56
N ARG A 31 7.33 -9.04 -10.83
CA ARG A 31 8.79 -9.00 -10.79
C ARG A 31 9.42 -10.22 -10.13
N GLN A 32 8.81 -10.74 -9.07
CA GLN A 32 9.30 -11.92 -8.36
C GLN A 32 8.93 -13.24 -9.06
N GLY A 33 7.90 -13.24 -9.91
CA GLY A 33 7.48 -14.41 -10.66
C GLY A 33 7.20 -15.62 -9.77
N ALA A 34 7.87 -16.74 -10.04
CA ALA A 34 7.73 -17.98 -9.27
C ALA A 34 8.25 -17.87 -7.82
N ASN A 35 9.11 -16.90 -7.53
CA ASN A 35 9.65 -16.67 -6.18
C ASN A 35 8.78 -15.74 -5.33
N PHE A 36 7.62 -15.32 -5.84
CA PHE A 36 6.73 -14.44 -5.09
C PHE A 36 6.20 -15.12 -3.83
N ASN A 37 6.42 -14.46 -2.70
CA ASN A 37 5.84 -14.84 -1.42
C ASN A 37 5.11 -13.64 -0.80
N ILE A 38 3.80 -13.83 -0.59
CA ILE A 38 2.93 -12.80 -0.02
C ILE A 38 3.31 -12.45 1.44
N LYS A 39 3.87 -13.39 2.21
CA LYS A 39 4.33 -13.11 3.58
C LYS A 39 5.55 -12.21 3.58
N ASP A 40 6.50 -12.46 2.69
CA ASP A 40 7.74 -11.68 2.58
C ASP A 40 7.43 -10.27 2.08
N PHE A 41 6.47 -10.13 1.15
CA PHE A 41 5.94 -8.83 0.75
C PHE A 41 5.39 -8.05 1.95
N HIS A 42 4.48 -8.63 2.73
CA HIS A 42 3.92 -7.95 3.90
C HIS A 42 4.99 -7.63 4.95
N MET A 43 5.93 -8.55 5.19
CA MET A 43 7.01 -8.32 6.15
C MET A 43 7.88 -7.14 5.74
N LYS A 44 8.30 -7.07 4.45
CA LYS A 44 9.08 -5.93 3.93
C LYS A 44 8.27 -4.63 4.00
N ALA A 45 7.00 -4.66 3.59
CA ALA A 45 6.15 -3.48 3.58
C ALA A 45 5.88 -2.94 4.99
N LEU A 46 5.62 -3.82 5.98
CA LEU A 46 5.39 -3.41 7.37
C LEU A 46 6.68 -2.99 8.08
N ASN A 47 7.82 -3.60 7.76
CA ASN A 47 9.13 -3.22 8.32
C ASN A 47 9.56 -1.81 7.91
N LEU A 48 9.07 -1.30 6.78
CA LEU A 48 9.33 0.07 6.35
C LEU A 48 8.53 1.11 7.18
N GLY A 49 7.56 0.69 7.99
CA GLY A 49 6.77 1.55 8.88
C GLY A 49 5.68 2.36 8.17
N SER A 50 5.14 3.38 8.85
CA SER A 50 4.16 4.33 8.27
C SER A 50 4.83 5.32 7.32
N ILE A 51 5.44 4.81 6.26
CA ILE A 51 5.97 5.61 5.16
C ILE A 51 4.88 5.87 4.11
N GLY A 52 5.06 6.94 3.32
CA GLY A 52 4.19 7.20 2.17
C GLY A 52 4.24 6.04 1.17
N LEU A 53 3.11 5.78 0.50
CA LEU A 53 3.01 4.69 -0.48
C LEU A 53 3.99 4.85 -1.65
N ASP A 54 4.37 6.09 -2.00
CA ASP A 54 5.40 6.38 -3.01
C ASP A 54 6.79 5.90 -2.57
N THR A 55 7.10 6.01 -1.27
CA THR A 55 8.34 5.48 -0.69
C THR A 55 8.31 3.96 -0.64
N LEU A 56 7.15 3.36 -0.36
CA LEU A 56 6.97 1.91 -0.38
C LEU A 56 7.16 1.35 -1.79
N GLU A 57 6.61 2.02 -2.79
CA GLU A 57 6.79 1.69 -4.20
C GLU A 57 8.27 1.69 -4.57
N THR A 58 8.99 2.76 -4.26
CA THR A 58 10.43 2.88 -4.55
C THR A 58 11.24 1.81 -3.79
N ALA A 59 10.88 1.47 -2.55
CA ALA A 59 11.62 0.48 -1.76
C ALA A 59 11.38 -0.98 -2.22
N LEU A 60 10.21 -1.29 -2.80
CA LEU A 60 9.85 -2.65 -3.23
C LEU A 60 10.05 -2.89 -4.72
N LEU A 61 9.97 -1.83 -5.53
CA LEU A 61 10.07 -1.86 -6.98
C LEU A 61 11.30 -1.11 -7.51
N GLY A 62 12.09 -0.45 -6.67
CA GLY A 62 13.38 0.13 -7.04
C GLY A 62 14.49 -0.92 -7.15
#